data_AF-A0A819KRZ0-F1
#
_entry.id   AF-A0A819KRZ0-F1
#
_cell.length_a   1.000
_cell.length_b   1.000
_cell.length_c   1.000
_cell.angle_alpha   90.00
_cell.angle_beta   90.00
_cell.angle_gamma   90.00
#
_symmetry.space_group_name_H-M   'P 1'
#
loop_
_entity.id
_entity.type
_entity.pdbx_description
1 polymer ?
#
loop_
_entity_poly.entity_id
_entity_poly.type
_entity_poly.pdbx_seq_one_letter_code
_entity_poly.pdbx_strand_id
1 'polypeptide(L)' 'AMIDYMLWPWFELFPTLKEIGFVLNADGKLPKLGNWFKEMQANDVVRKTKVPDEIIQKFVHTVGEGKPDYDIE' A
#
# COMPACT_ATOMS: atom_id res chain seq x y z
N ALA A 1 -3.43 14.85 9.11
CA ALA A 1 -2.55 15.13 10.27
C ALA A 1 -1.18 14.47 10.03
N MET A 2 -0.14 14.86 10.77
CA MET A 2 1.23 14.30 10.58
C MET A 2 1.25 12.77 10.67
N ILE A 3 0.52 12.21 11.63
CA ILE A 3 0.45 10.77 11.85
C ILE A 3 -0.12 10.00 10.64
N ASP A 4 -1.04 10.59 9.88
CA ASP A 4 -1.64 9.93 8.70
C ASP A 4 -0.58 9.65 7.64
N TYR A 5 0.33 10.60 7.41
CA TYR A 5 1.42 10.45 6.46
C TYR A 5 2.54 9.53 6.97
N MET A 6 2.74 9.45 8.28
CA MET A 6 3.70 8.51 8.87
C MET A 6 3.21 7.07 8.80
N LEU A 7 1.90 6.84 8.84
CA LEU A 7 1.29 5.52 8.70
C LEU A 7 1.15 5.11 7.24
N TRP A 8 0.86 6.06 6.34
CA TRP A 8 0.46 5.79 4.96
C TRP A 8 1.34 4.81 4.19
N PRO A 9 2.70 4.91 4.20
CA PRO A 9 3.54 4.02 3.40
C PRO A 9 3.29 2.53 3.65
N TRP A 10 2.90 2.14 4.88
CA TRP A 10 2.62 0.74 5.20
C TRP A 10 1.22 0.32 4.75
N PHE A 11 0.26 1.24 4.77
CA PHE A 11 -1.09 1.00 4.27
C PHE A 11 -1.14 0.92 2.74
N GLU A 12 -0.29 1.68 2.05
CA GLU A 12 -0.19 1.69 0.59
C GLU A 12 0.18 0.32 0.01
N LEU A 13 0.84 -0.54 0.80
CA LEU A 13 1.20 -1.91 0.41
C LEU A 13 0.03 -2.89 0.49
N PHE A 14 -1.03 -2.61 1.26
CA PHE A 14 -2.11 -3.60 1.45
C PHE A 14 -2.79 -4.12 0.18
N PRO A 15 -3.01 -3.31 -0.88
CA PRO A 15 -3.52 -3.81 -2.15
C PRO A 15 -2.66 -4.91 -2.77
N THR A 16 -1.32 -4.85 -2.63
CA THR A 16 -0.40 -5.82 -3.23
C THR A 16 -0.30 -7.11 -2.42
N LEU A 17 -0.55 -7.05 -1.11
CA LEU A 17 -0.54 -8.23 -0.23
C LEU A 17 -1.73 -9.18 -0.45
N LYS A 18 -2.70 -8.83 -1.30
CA LYS A 18 -3.77 -9.75 -1.71
C LYS A 18 -3.22 -11.04 -2.32
N GLU A 19 -2.10 -10.96 -3.03
CA GLU A 19 -1.47 -12.12 -3.68
C GLU A 19 -0.95 -13.15 -2.68
N ILE A 20 -0.57 -12.70 -1.48
CA ILE A 20 -0.16 -13.57 -0.36
C ILE A 20 -1.32 -13.89 0.59
N GLY A 21 -2.56 -13.64 0.16
CA GLY A 21 -3.77 -13.96 0.93
C GLY A 21 -4.12 -12.97 2.04
N PHE A 22 -3.42 -11.84 2.15
CA PHE A 22 -3.77 -10.80 3.11
C PHE A 22 -4.78 -9.82 2.51
N VAL A 23 -5.94 -9.67 3.14
CA VAL A 23 -6.96 -8.70 2.75
C VAL A 23 -7.28 -7.83 3.95
N LEU A 24 -7.05 -6.52 3.81
CA LEU A 24 -7.53 -5.54 4.77
C LEU A 24 -9.07 -5.51 4.73
N ASN A 25 -9.73 -6.28 5.58
CA ASN A 25 -11.20 -6.32 5.70
C ASN A 25 -11.73 -5.07 6.44
N ALA A 26 -11.44 -3.91 5.85
CA ALA A 26 -11.75 -2.62 6.43
C ALA A 26 -13.26 -2.34 6.41
N ASP A 27 -13.96 -2.72 5.33
CA ASP A 27 -15.38 -2.43 5.18
C ASP A 27 -16.28 -3.27 6.11
N GLY A 28 -15.86 -4.47 6.53
CA GLY A 28 -16.66 -5.35 7.39
C GLY A 28 -16.43 -5.14 8.89
N LYS A 29 -15.15 -5.13 9.32
CA LYS A 29 -14.81 -5.12 10.76
C LYS A 29 -14.30 -3.78 11.26
N LEU A 30 -13.79 -2.92 10.38
CA LEU A 30 -13.08 -1.68 10.73
C LEU A 30 -13.55 -0.49 9.88
N PRO A 31 -14.85 -0.14 9.88
CA PRO A 31 -15.42 0.79 8.88
C PRO A 31 -14.78 2.19 8.90
N LYS A 32 -14.36 2.67 10.07
CA LYS A 32 -13.63 3.95 10.18
C LYS A 32 -12.27 3.90 9.48
N LEU A 33 -11.56 2.78 9.59
CA LEU A 33 -10.29 2.56 8.92
C LEU A 33 -10.49 2.44 7.40
N GLY A 34 -11.57 1.78 6.97
CA GLY A 34 -11.91 1.68 5.56
C GLY A 34 -12.18 3.05 4.93
N ASN A 35 -12.91 3.92 5.63
CA ASN A 35 -13.14 5.29 5.17
C ASN A 35 -11.86 6.10 5.15
N TRP A 36 -11.05 6.07 6.22
CA TRP A 36 -9.76 6.74 6.26
C TRP A 36 -8.83 6.27 5.13
N PHE A 37 -8.82 4.97 4.83
CA PHE A 37 -8.01 4.43 3.73
C PHE A 37 -8.44 5.01 2.38
N LYS A 38 -9.75 5.08 2.11
CA LYS A 38 -10.30 5.70 0.88
C LYS A 38 -9.96 7.20 0.80
N GLU A 39 -10.05 7.91 1.92
CA GLU A 39 -9.69 9.33 2.00
C GLU A 39 -8.20 9.55 1.72
N MET A 40 -7.32 8.71 2.27
CA MET A 40 -5.88 8.80 2.01
C MET A 40 -5.53 8.46 0.57
N GLN A 41 -6.17 7.46 -0.05
CA GLN A 41 -5.99 7.17 -1.49
C GLN A 41 -6.40 8.35 -2.38
N ALA A 42 -7.40 9.13 -1.97
CA ALA A 42 -7.85 10.32 -2.69
C ALA A 42 -6.97 11.56 -2.43
N ASN A 43 -6.09 11.54 -1.43
CA ASN A 43 -5.28 12.68 -1.04
C ASN A 43 -4.21 13.04 -2.09
N ASP A 44 -4.09 14.33 -2.43
CA ASP A 44 -3.17 14.79 -3.47
C ASP A 44 -1.69 14.54 -3.16
N VAL A 45 -1.27 14.65 -1.89
CA VAL A 45 0.12 14.43 -1.50
C VAL A 45 0.48 12.96 -1.66
N VAL A 46 -0.42 12.08 -1.21
CA VAL A 46 -0.30 10.63 -1.37
C VAL A 46 -0.23 10.24 -2.85
N ARG A 47 -1.16 10.75 -3.66
CA ARG A 47 -1.20 10.42 -5.10
C ARG A 47 0.05 10.85 -5.85
N LYS A 48 0.70 11.94 -5.44
CA LYS A 48 1.96 12.41 -6.04
C LYS A 48 3.13 11.47 -5.77
N THR A 49 3.10 10.73 -4.68
CA THR A 49 4.17 9.79 -4.29
C THR A 49 3.79 8.34 -4.54
N LYS A 50 2.58 8.07 -5.07
CA LYS A 50 2.07 6.73 -5.28
C LYS A 50 2.97 5.99 -6.27
N VAL A 51 3.49 4.84 -5.84
CA VAL A 51 4.15 3.89 -6.72
C VAL A 51 3.08 2.99 -7.36
N PRO A 52 3.16 2.69 -8.67
CA PRO A 52 2.27 1.73 -9.33
C PRO A 52 2.27 0.38 -8.62
N ASP A 53 1.08 -0.20 -8.43
CA ASP A 53 0.89 -1.46 -7.70
C ASP A 53 1.73 -2.60 -8.32
N GLU A 54 1.87 -2.63 -9.66
CA GLU A 54 2.66 -3.62 -10.41
C GLU A 54 4.17 -3.53 -10.09
N ILE A 55 4.69 -2.32 -9.90
CA ILE A 55 6.11 -2.11 -9.53
C ILE A 55 6.34 -2.61 -8.11
N ILE A 56 5.43 -2.29 -7.18
CA ILE A 56 5.50 -2.77 -5.80
C ILE A 56 5.46 -4.30 -5.75
N GLN A 57 4.59 -4.94 -6.54
CA GLN A 57 4.48 -6.39 -6.61
C GLN A 57 5.78 -7.05 -7.09
N LYS A 58 6.36 -6.56 -8.20
CA LYS A 58 7.65 -7.03 -8.70
C LYS A 58 8.74 -6.85 -7.64
N PHE A 59 8.80 -5.68 -6.98
CA PHE A 59 9.76 -5.42 -5.93
C PHE A 59 9.63 -6.42 -4.77
N VAL A 60 8.42 -6.59 -4.23
CA VAL A 60 8.15 -7.53 -3.13
C VAL A 60 8.54 -8.97 -3.49
N HIS A 61 8.30 -9.38 -4.75
CA HIS A 61 8.73 -10.68 -5.25
C HIS A 61 10.26 -10.83 -5.19
N THR A 62 11.02 -9.89 -5.76
CA THR A 62 12.50 -9.94 -5.77
C THR A 62 13.11 -9.88 -4.35
N VAL A 63 12.47 -9.14 -3.44
CA VAL A 63 12.82 -9.15 -2.01
C VAL A 63 12.58 -10.52 -1.39
N GLY A 64 11.45 -11.17 -1.71
CA GLY A 64 11.14 -12.54 -1.28
C GLY A 64 12.16 -13.58 -1.77
N GLU A 65 12.77 -13.36 -2.94
CA GLU A 65 13.86 -14.17 -3.50
C GLU A 65 15.24 -13.85 -2.89
N GLY A 66 15.33 -12.85 -2.00
CA GLY A 66 16.59 -12.40 -1.41
C GLY A 66 17.49 -11.61 -2.36
N LYS A 67 16.95 -11.14 -3.49
CA LYS A 67 17.67 -10.35 -4.51
C LYS A 67 16.87 -9.10 -4.87
N PRO A 68 16.76 -8.11 -3.97
CA PRO A 68 15.96 -6.92 -4.23
C PRO A 68 16.42 -6.19 -5.50
N ASP A 69 15.50 -5.94 -6.42
CA ASP A 69 15.72 -5.11 -7.61
C ASP A 69 15.12 -3.72 -7.39
N TYR A 70 15.97 -2.70 -7.37
CA TYR A 70 15.57 -1.32 -7.11
C TYR A 70 15.33 -0.50 -8.38
N ASP A 71 15.61 -1.07 -9.56
CA ASP A 71 15.56 -0.38 -10.86
C ASP A 71 14.34 -0.86 -11.71
N ILE A 72 13.26 -1.26 -11.04
CA ILE A 72 12.03 -1.75 -11.68
C ILE A 72 11.24 -0.58 -12.29
N GLU A 73 10.99 -0.66 -13.59
CA GLU A 73 10.14 0.26 -14.37
C GLU A 73 8.79 -0.35 -14.78
#